data_AF-A0A553RFD6-F1
#
_entry.id   AF-A0A553RFD6-F1
#
_cell.length_a   1.000
_cell.length_b   1.000
_cell.length_c   1.000
_cell.angle_alpha   90.00
_cell.angle_beta   90.00
_cell.angle_gamma   90.00
#
_symmetry.space_group_name_H-M   'P 1'
#
loop_
_entity.id
_entity.type
_entity.pdbx_description
1 polymer ?
#
loop_
_entity_poly.entity_id
_entity_poly.type
_entity_poly.pdbx_seq_one_letter_code
_entity_poly.pdbx_strand_id
1 'polypeptide(L)'
;GNSGLGFSIAGGTDNPHIGEDPSIFITKSMVNDVILRVNEADVRDVTHSKAVEALKEAGSLVRLYVRRRKTAAERVMEIKLIKGPKGLGFSIAGGVGNQHIPGDNSIYVTKIIEGGAAHKDGRLQIGDKLLAVNSSCLEEVTHEHAVTALKNTPDVVYLKVAKPNSVFMNDSFAPPDITNCEFHMRIVNVSRVEKL
;
A
#
# COMPACT_ATOMS: atom_id res chain seq x y z
N GLY A 1 -2.78 -30.39 10.47
CA GLY A 1 -2.98 -28.93 10.60
C GLY A 1 -1.78 -28.24 9.99
N ASN A 2 -2.01 -27.29 9.09
CA ASN A 2 -0.99 -26.63 8.27
C ASN A 2 0.17 -26.04 9.09
N SER A 3 1.31 -26.73 9.13
CA SER A 3 2.59 -26.17 9.50
C SER A 3 3.23 -25.55 8.24
N GLY A 4 2.68 -24.44 7.77
CA GLY A 4 3.28 -23.65 6.68
C GLY A 4 4.33 -22.66 7.20
N LEU A 5 5.15 -22.10 6.32
CA LEU A 5 6.26 -21.16 6.62
C LEU A 5 5.87 -19.83 7.31
N GLY A 6 4.61 -19.66 7.74
CA GLY A 6 4.11 -18.45 8.40
C GLY A 6 3.74 -17.29 7.45
N PHE A 7 3.98 -17.44 6.15
CA PHE A 7 3.61 -16.47 5.11
C PHE A 7 3.06 -17.17 3.86
N SER A 8 2.32 -16.42 3.04
CA SER A 8 1.80 -16.85 1.74
C SER A 8 2.54 -16.11 0.62
N ILE A 9 2.60 -16.71 -0.58
CA ILE A 9 3.11 -16.03 -1.78
C ILE A 9 2.04 -15.92 -2.85
N ALA A 10 2.12 -14.88 -3.69
CA ALA A 10 1.26 -14.67 -4.86
C ALA A 10 2.08 -14.05 -6.01
N GLY A 11 1.56 -14.05 -7.23
CA GLY A 11 2.23 -13.46 -8.40
C GLY A 11 3.04 -14.48 -9.20
N GLY A 12 3.72 -14.00 -10.24
CA GLY A 12 4.46 -14.79 -11.21
C GLY A 12 4.13 -14.37 -12.64
N THR A 13 5.01 -14.68 -13.61
CA THR A 13 4.81 -14.31 -15.02
C THR A 13 3.54 -14.91 -15.65
N ASP A 14 3.07 -16.02 -15.11
CA ASP A 14 1.89 -16.78 -15.53
C ASP A 14 0.63 -16.41 -14.76
N ASN A 15 0.76 -15.75 -13.61
CA ASN A 15 -0.35 -15.32 -12.78
C ASN A 15 0.01 -14.05 -11.98
N PRO A 16 0.09 -12.88 -12.65
CA PRO A 16 0.42 -11.61 -12.00
C PRO A 16 -0.52 -11.28 -10.84
N HIS A 17 0.03 -10.80 -9.72
CA HIS A 17 -0.78 -10.44 -8.54
C HIS A 17 -1.26 -8.98 -8.56
N ILE A 18 -0.45 -8.07 -9.13
CA ILE A 18 -0.71 -6.63 -9.18
C ILE A 18 -0.56 -6.16 -10.63
N GLY A 19 -1.68 -5.92 -11.31
CA GLY A 19 -1.67 -5.52 -12.72
C GLY A 19 -0.91 -6.53 -13.58
N GLU A 20 0.00 -6.04 -14.41
CA GLU A 20 0.90 -6.85 -15.27
C GLU A 20 2.26 -7.14 -14.60
N ASP A 21 2.43 -6.88 -13.30
CA ASP A 21 3.72 -7.09 -12.60
C ASP A 21 4.00 -8.60 -12.41
N PRO A 22 5.08 -9.14 -13.01
CA PRO A 22 5.41 -10.56 -12.93
C PRO A 22 6.04 -10.97 -11.60
N SER A 23 6.25 -10.03 -10.67
CA SER A 23 6.94 -10.27 -9.40
C SER A 23 6.22 -11.27 -8.50
N ILE A 24 6.99 -11.98 -7.66
CA ILE A 24 6.47 -12.81 -6.57
C ILE A 24 6.37 -11.97 -5.29
N PHE A 25 5.18 -11.94 -4.70
CA PHE A 25 4.85 -11.13 -3.52
C PHE A 25 4.61 -12.01 -2.29
N ILE A 26 4.99 -11.52 -1.11
CA ILE A 26 4.57 -12.09 0.18
C ILE A 26 3.23 -11.47 0.59
N THR A 27 2.21 -12.31 0.83
CA THR A 27 0.83 -11.88 1.07
C THR A 27 0.34 -12.09 2.51
N LYS A 28 1.22 -12.46 3.46
CA LYS A 28 0.85 -12.56 4.88
C LYS A 28 1.99 -12.13 5.81
N SER A 29 1.66 -11.33 6.84
CA SER A 29 2.52 -10.74 7.89
C SER A 29 3.51 -9.63 7.46
N MET A 30 3.81 -9.45 6.18
CA MET A 30 4.56 -8.29 5.65
C MET A 30 4.04 -7.96 4.24
N VAL A 31 2.89 -7.30 4.21
CA VAL A 31 2.12 -7.03 2.98
C VAL A 31 2.96 -6.18 2.02
N ASN A 32 3.18 -6.69 0.81
CA ASN A 32 3.80 -6.04 -0.36
C ASN A 32 5.34 -6.10 -0.50
N ASP A 33 6.02 -7.00 0.20
CA ASP A 33 7.43 -7.28 -0.07
C ASP A 33 7.57 -8.18 -1.31
N VAL A 34 8.50 -7.82 -2.20
CA VAL A 34 8.81 -8.60 -3.41
C VAL A 34 9.95 -9.55 -3.10
N ILE A 35 9.78 -10.84 -3.37
CA ILE A 35 10.87 -11.82 -3.24
C ILE A 35 11.78 -11.69 -4.44
N LEU A 36 13.06 -11.40 -4.20
CA LEU A 36 14.09 -11.36 -5.22
C LEU A 36 14.78 -12.72 -5.33
N ARG A 37 15.08 -13.37 -4.19
CA ARG A 37 15.78 -14.65 -4.16
C ARG A 37 15.31 -15.53 -3.01
N VAL A 38 15.36 -16.84 -3.23
CA VAL A 38 15.15 -17.89 -2.23
C VAL A 38 16.44 -18.71 -2.15
N ASN A 39 17.14 -18.62 -1.03
CA ASN A 39 18.51 -19.11 -0.88
C ASN A 39 19.40 -18.57 -2.02
N GLU A 40 19.97 -19.45 -2.84
CA GLU A 40 20.80 -19.07 -3.99
C GLU A 40 19.99 -18.87 -5.28
N ALA A 41 18.73 -19.34 -5.31
CA ALA A 41 17.88 -19.26 -6.48
C ALA A 41 17.31 -17.85 -6.69
N ASP A 42 17.51 -17.32 -7.90
CA ASP A 42 16.86 -16.09 -8.35
C ASP A 42 15.41 -16.38 -8.73
N VAL A 43 14.47 -15.61 -8.18
CA VAL A 43 13.03 -15.76 -8.41
C VAL A 43 12.40 -14.49 -9.00
N ARG A 44 13.22 -13.60 -9.56
CA ARG A 44 12.72 -12.46 -10.33
C ARG A 44 12.18 -12.95 -11.69
N ASP A 45 11.01 -12.45 -12.07
CA ASP A 45 10.39 -12.69 -13.39
C ASP A 45 10.24 -14.20 -13.72
N VAL A 46 9.92 -15.00 -12.71
CA VAL A 46 9.67 -16.45 -12.88
C VAL A 46 8.18 -16.77 -12.83
N THR A 47 7.79 -17.95 -13.31
CA THR A 47 6.43 -18.47 -13.11
C THR A 47 6.17 -18.73 -11.63
N HIS A 48 4.91 -18.66 -11.23
CA HIS A 48 4.48 -18.96 -9.87
C HIS A 48 4.98 -20.35 -9.43
N SER A 49 4.87 -21.34 -10.32
CA SER A 49 5.35 -22.71 -10.08
C SER A 49 6.85 -22.77 -9.76
N LYS A 50 7.69 -22.03 -10.48
CA LYS A 50 9.13 -21.97 -10.28
C LYS A 50 9.49 -21.36 -8.91
N ALA A 51 8.76 -20.34 -8.49
CA ALA A 51 8.95 -19.73 -7.17
C ALA A 51 8.56 -20.69 -6.03
N VAL A 52 7.48 -21.44 -6.23
CA VAL A 52 7.05 -22.51 -5.29
C VAL A 52 8.09 -23.63 -5.23
N GLU A 53 8.64 -24.07 -6.37
CA GLU A 53 9.72 -25.05 -6.43
C GLU A 53 10.95 -24.59 -5.64
N ALA A 54 11.40 -23.35 -5.85
CA ALA A 54 12.53 -22.79 -5.11
C ALA A 54 12.32 -22.79 -3.58
N LEU A 55 11.10 -22.53 -3.11
CA LEU A 55 10.75 -22.61 -1.68
C LEU A 55 10.70 -24.06 -1.17
N LYS A 56 10.28 -25.01 -2.00
CA LYS A 56 10.28 -26.45 -1.65
C LYS A 56 11.69 -27.01 -1.58
N GLU A 57 12.56 -26.64 -2.52
CA GLU A 57 13.95 -27.09 -2.61
C GLU A 57 14.87 -26.43 -1.57
N ALA A 58 14.46 -25.29 -1.01
CA ALA A 58 15.24 -24.54 -0.02
C ALA A 58 15.55 -25.33 1.28
N GLY A 59 14.81 -26.40 1.55
CA GLY A 59 15.02 -27.26 2.72
C GLY A 59 14.57 -26.59 4.03
N SER A 60 15.19 -26.97 5.15
CA SER A 60 14.78 -26.54 6.49
C SER A 60 15.18 -25.12 6.88
N LEU A 61 16.06 -24.49 6.08
CA LEU A 61 16.51 -23.12 6.26
C LEU A 61 16.28 -22.33 4.98
N VAL A 62 15.34 -21.39 5.04
CA VAL A 62 15.04 -20.50 3.92
C VAL A 62 15.60 -19.11 4.23
N ARG A 63 16.53 -18.66 3.39
CA ARG A 63 17.01 -17.27 3.32
C ARG A 63 16.27 -16.58 2.20
N LEU A 64 15.42 -15.63 2.55
CA LEU A 64 14.74 -14.79 1.55
C LEU A 64 15.51 -13.49 1.40
N TYR A 65 15.80 -13.13 0.16
CA TYR A 65 16.20 -11.78 -0.21
C TYR A 65 14.96 -11.10 -0.73
N VAL A 66 14.42 -10.18 0.07
CA VAL A 66 13.21 -9.44 -0.27
C VAL A 66 13.55 -7.99 -0.54
N ARG A 67 12.94 -7.42 -1.59
CA ARG A 67 12.83 -5.98 -1.72
C ARG A 67 11.59 -5.58 -0.95
N ARG A 68 11.81 -5.04 0.25
CA ARG A 68 10.73 -4.37 0.95
C ARG A 68 10.25 -3.23 0.08
N ARG A 69 8.97 -3.22 -0.27
CA ARG A 69 8.35 -2.01 -0.78
C ARG A 69 8.26 -1.09 0.43
N LYS A 70 9.34 -0.33 0.68
CA LYS A 70 9.25 0.79 1.62
C LYS A 70 8.07 1.60 1.10
N THR A 71 7.02 1.71 1.89
CA THR A 71 6.21 2.91 1.88
C THR A 71 7.25 4.01 2.11
N ALA A 72 7.79 4.58 1.02
CA ALA A 72 8.68 5.73 1.14
C ALA A 72 7.95 6.70 2.06
N ALA A 73 8.63 7.25 3.07
CA ALA A 73 7.98 8.00 4.13
C ALA A 73 6.99 8.97 3.48
N GLU A 74 5.68 8.70 3.60
CA GLU A 74 4.67 9.50 2.93
C GLU A 74 4.90 10.94 3.41
N ARG A 75 5.06 11.89 2.48
CA ARG A 75 5.32 13.27 2.89
C ARG A 75 4.05 13.79 3.54
N VAL A 76 4.05 13.81 4.88
CA VAL A 76 2.93 14.31 5.67
C VAL A 76 2.95 15.83 5.66
N MET A 77 1.80 16.44 5.45
CA MET A 77 1.61 17.88 5.55
C MET A 77 0.30 18.22 6.27
N GLU A 78 0.28 19.42 6.85
CA GLU A 78 -0.91 19.99 7.46
C GLU A 78 -1.48 21.09 6.56
N ILE A 79 -2.79 21.02 6.29
CA ILE A 79 -3.52 21.96 5.44
C ILE A 79 -4.62 22.58 6.28
N LYS A 80 -4.64 23.91 6.36
CA LYS A 80 -5.75 24.67 6.95
C LYS A 80 -6.67 25.13 5.84
N LEU A 81 -7.92 24.67 5.84
CA LEU A 81 -8.98 25.13 4.96
C LEU A 81 -10.02 25.91 5.74
N ILE A 82 -10.66 26.87 5.06
CA ILE A 82 -11.87 27.54 5.54
C ILE A 82 -13.02 27.07 4.66
N LYS A 83 -14.09 26.54 5.27
CA LYS A 83 -15.27 26.08 4.54
C LYS A 83 -15.84 27.22 3.70
N GLY A 84 -16.05 26.93 2.42
CA GLY A 84 -16.83 27.81 1.54
C GLY A 84 -18.31 27.44 1.57
N PRO A 85 -19.12 28.10 0.72
CA PRO A 85 -20.55 27.79 0.55
C PRO A 85 -20.83 26.33 0.13
N LYS A 86 -19.84 25.68 -0.50
CA LYS A 86 -19.88 24.27 -0.92
C LYS A 86 -19.08 23.35 0.03
N GLY A 87 -18.85 23.79 1.27
CA GLY A 87 -18.02 23.09 2.24
C GLY A 87 -16.53 23.13 1.89
N LEU A 88 -15.85 21.99 2.05
CA LEU A 88 -14.40 21.88 1.89
C LEU A 88 -13.93 21.80 0.43
N GLY A 89 -14.83 21.47 -0.52
CA GLY A 89 -14.49 21.50 -1.94
C GLY A 89 -13.70 20.29 -2.45
N PHE A 90 -13.84 19.11 -1.84
CA PHE A 90 -13.26 17.86 -2.34
C PHE A 90 -14.17 16.66 -2.05
N SER A 91 -13.88 15.52 -2.68
CA SER A 91 -14.55 14.23 -2.44
C SER A 91 -13.57 13.18 -1.93
N ILE A 92 -14.07 12.21 -1.18
CA ILE A 92 -13.27 11.11 -0.64
C ILE A 92 -13.78 9.74 -1.08
N ALA A 93 -12.91 8.74 -1.06
CA ALA A 93 -13.24 7.31 -1.16
C ALA A 93 -12.34 6.52 -0.21
N GLY A 94 -12.62 5.22 -0.05
CA GLY A 94 -11.85 4.36 0.85
C GLY A 94 -12.50 4.23 2.22
N GLY A 95 -11.81 3.53 3.10
CA GLY A 95 -12.28 3.16 4.43
C GLY A 95 -12.39 1.65 4.61
N VAL A 96 -12.40 1.21 5.86
CA VAL A 96 -12.59 -0.20 6.24
C VAL A 96 -13.91 -0.71 5.66
N GLY A 97 -13.83 -1.82 4.92
CA GLY A 97 -14.98 -2.43 4.26
C GLY A 97 -15.43 -1.75 2.95
N ASN A 98 -14.79 -0.64 2.56
CA ASN A 98 -15.04 0.08 1.31
C ASN A 98 -13.73 0.61 0.72
N GLN A 99 -12.79 -0.30 0.48
CA GLN A 99 -11.43 0.03 0.05
C GLN A 99 -11.43 0.69 -1.34
N HIS A 100 -10.76 1.83 -1.46
CA HIS A 100 -10.52 2.47 -2.77
C HIS A 100 -9.36 1.81 -3.51
N ILE A 101 -8.34 1.37 -2.75
CA ILE A 101 -7.18 0.63 -3.23
C ILE A 101 -7.24 -0.76 -2.56
N PRO A 102 -7.20 -1.87 -3.32
CA PRO A 102 -7.25 -3.21 -2.75
C PRO A 102 -6.18 -3.43 -1.68
N GLY A 103 -6.59 -3.89 -0.51
CA GLY A 103 -5.70 -4.13 0.63
C GLY A 103 -5.35 -2.89 1.45
N ASP A 104 -5.90 -1.71 1.13
CA ASP A 104 -5.66 -0.47 1.86
C ASP A 104 -6.98 0.15 2.33
N ASN A 105 -7.12 0.29 3.66
CA ASN A 105 -8.30 0.85 4.31
C ASN A 105 -8.27 2.38 4.45
N SER A 106 -7.27 3.06 3.88
CA SER A 106 -7.11 4.50 4.03
C SER A 106 -8.19 5.31 3.31
N ILE A 107 -8.38 6.55 3.76
CA ILE A 107 -9.27 7.52 3.12
C ILE A 107 -8.49 8.36 2.11
N TYR A 108 -8.96 8.41 0.87
CA TYR A 108 -8.31 9.08 -0.26
C TYR A 108 -9.14 10.22 -0.80
N VAL A 109 -8.48 11.30 -1.21
CA VAL A 109 -9.09 12.38 -2.00
C VAL A 109 -9.25 11.92 -3.45
N THR A 110 -10.47 11.91 -3.95
CA THR A 110 -10.79 11.43 -5.31
C THR A 110 -11.19 12.53 -6.29
N LYS A 111 -11.53 13.72 -5.76
CA LYS A 111 -11.92 14.86 -6.59
C LYS A 111 -11.62 16.16 -5.86
N ILE A 112 -11.15 17.16 -6.59
CA ILE A 112 -11.11 18.56 -6.17
C ILE A 112 -12.21 19.32 -6.93
N ILE A 113 -13.03 20.08 -6.21
CA ILE A 113 -14.13 20.85 -6.79
C ILE A 113 -13.60 22.22 -7.21
N GLU A 114 -13.66 22.50 -8.51
CA GLU A 114 -13.26 23.79 -9.07
C GLU A 114 -13.98 24.96 -8.39
N GLY A 115 -13.21 25.99 -8.06
CA GLY A 115 -13.67 27.16 -7.28
C GLY A 115 -14.01 26.88 -5.81
N GLY A 116 -13.88 25.63 -5.34
CA GLY A 116 -14.06 25.24 -3.94
C GLY A 116 -12.89 25.66 -3.03
N ALA A 117 -13.04 25.45 -1.71
CA ALA A 117 -12.03 25.84 -0.73
C ALA A 117 -10.69 25.14 -0.95
N ALA A 118 -10.69 23.81 -1.12
CA ALA A 118 -9.49 23.05 -1.44
C ALA A 118 -8.83 23.45 -2.77
N HIS A 119 -9.63 23.75 -3.81
CA HIS A 119 -9.10 24.21 -5.10
C HIS A 119 -8.40 25.57 -4.98
N LYS A 120 -9.00 26.51 -4.24
CA LYS A 120 -8.43 27.85 -4.02
C LYS A 120 -7.16 27.81 -3.17
N ASP A 121 -7.06 26.90 -2.22
CA ASP A 121 -5.84 26.68 -1.42
C ASP A 121 -4.73 26.00 -2.26
N GLY A 122 -5.09 25.04 -3.11
CA GLY A 122 -4.20 24.43 -4.11
C GLY A 122 -3.22 23.38 -3.57
N ARG A 123 -3.09 23.20 -2.25
CA ARG A 123 -2.16 22.21 -1.66
C ARG A 123 -2.74 20.80 -1.62
N LEU A 124 -4.06 20.66 -1.49
CA LEU A 124 -4.74 19.36 -1.49
C LEU A 124 -4.93 18.88 -2.93
N GLN A 125 -4.57 17.63 -3.20
CA GLN A 125 -4.59 17.03 -4.54
C GLN A 125 -5.35 15.70 -4.55
N ILE A 126 -5.81 15.31 -5.73
CA ILE A 126 -6.35 13.96 -5.94
C ILE A 126 -5.24 12.94 -5.65
N GLY A 127 -5.57 11.84 -4.98
CA GLY A 127 -4.63 10.82 -4.53
C GLY A 127 -4.04 11.04 -3.15
N ASP A 128 -4.22 12.22 -2.55
CA ASP A 128 -3.80 12.47 -1.16
C ASP A 128 -4.56 11.55 -0.20
N LYS A 129 -3.83 11.00 0.77
CA LYS A 129 -4.39 10.24 1.87
C LYS A 129 -4.75 11.16 3.03
N LEU A 130 -5.97 11.10 3.53
CA LEU A 130 -6.38 11.83 4.74
C LEU A 130 -6.04 11.00 5.97
N LEU A 131 -5.15 11.53 6.81
CA LEU A 131 -4.71 10.91 8.06
C LEU A 131 -5.52 11.41 9.25
N ALA A 132 -5.91 12.69 9.24
CA ALA A 132 -6.72 13.28 10.29
C ALA A 132 -7.49 14.51 9.79
N VAL A 133 -8.60 14.78 10.48
CA VAL A 133 -9.34 16.04 10.41
C VAL A 133 -9.48 16.63 11.81
N ASN A 134 -8.93 17.82 12.03
CA ASN A 134 -8.75 18.43 13.33
C ASN A 134 -8.08 17.45 14.31
N SER A 135 -8.77 17.08 15.39
CA SER A 135 -8.31 16.11 16.39
C SER A 135 -8.75 14.67 16.10
N SER A 136 -9.54 14.43 15.05
CA SER A 136 -10.06 13.10 14.71
C SER A 136 -9.10 12.38 13.77
N CYS A 137 -8.57 11.24 14.22
CA CYS A 137 -7.79 10.32 13.38
C CYS A 137 -8.69 9.62 12.35
N LEU A 138 -8.20 9.46 11.13
CA LEU A 138 -8.88 8.80 10.01
C LEU A 138 -8.16 7.54 9.53
N GLU A 139 -7.19 7.03 10.30
CA GLU A 139 -6.53 5.75 10.03
C GLU A 139 -7.46 4.59 10.41
N GLU A 140 -7.59 3.59 9.51
CA GLU A 140 -8.40 2.39 9.74
C GLU A 140 -9.87 2.67 10.15
N VAL A 141 -10.46 3.76 9.64
CA VAL A 141 -11.87 4.10 9.89
C VAL A 141 -12.76 3.67 8.74
N THR A 142 -14.07 3.53 8.98
CA THR A 142 -15.04 3.32 7.89
C THR A 142 -15.23 4.58 7.06
N HIS A 143 -15.73 4.41 5.83
CA HIS A 143 -16.05 5.53 4.95
C HIS A 143 -17.02 6.52 5.62
N GLU A 144 -18.05 5.99 6.28
CA GLU A 144 -19.11 6.77 6.94
C GLU A 144 -18.55 7.58 8.11
N HIS A 145 -17.61 7.01 8.85
CA HIS A 145 -16.94 7.72 9.95
C HIS A 145 -16.14 8.91 9.42
N ALA A 146 -15.37 8.72 8.34
CA ALA A 146 -14.61 9.80 7.71
C ALA A 146 -15.52 10.91 7.16
N VAL A 147 -16.62 10.55 6.50
CA VAL A 147 -17.63 11.51 6.02
C VAL A 147 -18.22 12.31 7.18
N THR A 148 -18.55 11.63 8.28
CA THR A 148 -19.13 12.27 9.47
C THR A 148 -18.13 13.24 10.11
N ALA A 149 -16.88 12.83 10.27
CA ALA A 149 -15.82 13.67 10.82
C ALA A 149 -15.58 14.93 9.97
N LEU A 150 -15.54 14.81 8.64
CA LEU A 150 -15.39 15.95 7.72
C LEU A 150 -16.60 16.91 7.76
N LYS A 151 -17.81 16.37 7.86
CA LYS A 151 -19.05 17.18 7.92
C LYS A 151 -19.17 17.95 9.24
N ASN A 152 -18.85 17.31 10.36
CA ASN A 152 -19.04 17.85 11.71
C ASN A 152 -17.90 18.76 12.21
N THR A 153 -17.10 19.28 11.28
CA THR A 153 -16.08 20.28 11.60
C THR A 153 -16.64 21.71 11.67
N PRO A 154 -16.01 22.62 12.44
CA PRO A 154 -16.28 24.06 12.32
C PRO A 154 -15.82 24.60 10.95
N ASP A 155 -16.01 25.89 10.72
CA ASP A 155 -15.62 26.52 9.44
C ASP A 155 -14.12 26.44 9.17
N VAL A 156 -13.29 26.51 10.20
CA VAL A 156 -11.84 26.32 10.10
C VAL A 156 -11.52 24.85 10.32
N VAL A 157 -10.90 24.23 9.31
CA VAL A 157 -10.59 22.80 9.31
C VAL A 157 -9.11 22.59 9.07
N TYR A 158 -8.49 21.80 9.94
CA TYR A 158 -7.11 21.35 9.81
C TYR A 158 -7.11 19.91 9.29
N LEU A 159 -6.47 19.67 8.15
CA LEU A 159 -6.30 18.34 7.58
C LEU A 159 -4.85 17.93 7.74
N LYS A 160 -4.63 16.72 8.23
CA LYS A 160 -3.33 16.05 8.14
C LYS A 160 -3.40 15.09 6.97
N VAL A 161 -2.54 15.29 5.98
CA VAL A 161 -2.56 14.51 4.74
C VAL A 161 -1.20 13.91 4.43
N ALA A 162 -1.20 12.70 3.92
CA ALA A 162 -0.03 12.03 3.36
C ALA A 162 -0.07 12.16 1.84
N LYS A 163 1.01 12.69 1.26
CA LYS A 163 1.17 12.71 -0.19
C LYS A 163 1.59 11.33 -0.67
N PRO A 164 0.91 10.76 -1.68
CA PRO A 164 1.41 9.55 -2.32
C PRO A 164 2.82 9.87 -2.84
N ASN A 165 3.78 9.00 -2.58
CA ASN A 165 5.03 9.08 -3.32
C ASN A 165 4.67 8.95 -4.80
N SER A 166 5.39 9.69 -5.64
CA SER A 166 5.19 9.88 -7.08
C SER A 166 5.35 8.60 -7.91
N VAL A 167 4.65 7.53 -7.54
CA VAL A 167 4.67 6.22 -8.18
C VAL A 167 3.29 5.87 -8.73
N PHE A 168 2.22 6.57 -8.33
CA PHE A 168 0.86 6.19 -8.69
C PHE A 168 -0.10 7.37 -8.88
N MET A 169 0.20 8.31 -9.77
CA MET A 169 -0.83 8.99 -10.55
C MET A 169 -0.22 9.42 -11.89
N ASN A 170 -0.48 8.61 -12.92
CA ASN A 170 -0.25 8.80 -14.36
C ASN A 170 0.74 9.90 -14.78
N ASP A 171 2.00 9.50 -15.03
CA ASP A 171 2.67 9.86 -16.28
C ASP A 171 3.81 8.88 -16.57
N SER A 172 3.99 8.63 -17.87
CA SER A 172 4.96 7.74 -18.49
C SER A 172 6.41 8.07 -18.08
N PHE A 173 7.26 7.04 -17.94
CA PHE A 173 8.74 7.12 -17.89
C PHE A 173 9.41 7.88 -16.72
N ALA A 174 9.20 7.45 -15.48
CA ALA A 174 10.19 7.66 -14.42
C ALA A 174 10.59 6.32 -13.79
N PRO A 175 11.86 5.87 -13.90
CA PRO A 175 12.29 4.64 -13.27
C PRO A 175 12.20 4.80 -11.74
N PRO A 176 11.68 3.80 -11.01
CA PRO A 176 11.59 3.85 -9.56
C PRO A 176 13.00 3.92 -8.94
N ASP A 177 13.14 4.78 -7.93
CA ASP A 177 14.37 4.96 -7.17
C ASP A 177 14.73 3.65 -6.45
N ILE A 178 15.75 2.95 -6.94
CA ILE A 178 16.18 1.63 -6.46
C ILE A 178 17.05 1.82 -5.23
N THR A 179 16.44 1.97 -4.06
CA THR A 179 17.16 1.69 -2.81
C THR A 179 17.07 0.20 -2.49
N ASN A 180 18.10 -0.53 -2.88
CA ASN A 180 18.36 -1.91 -2.48
C ASN A 180 18.53 -1.96 -0.96
N CYS A 181 17.46 -2.24 -0.21
CA CYS A 181 17.57 -2.64 1.19
C CYS A 181 17.48 -4.17 1.23
N GLU A 182 18.63 -4.84 1.30
CA GLU A 182 18.71 -6.27 1.56
C GLU A 182 18.39 -6.54 3.03
N PHE A 183 17.32 -7.30 3.29
CA PHE A 183 17.02 -7.81 4.62
C PHE A 183 17.11 -9.33 4.62
N HIS A 184 17.85 -9.85 5.60
CA HIS A 184 18.05 -11.28 5.79
C HIS A 184 16.96 -11.82 6.71
N MET A 185 15.94 -12.47 6.18
CA MET A 185 14.99 -13.20 7.01
C MET A 185 15.44 -14.65 7.15
N ARG A 186 15.83 -15.04 8.38
CA ARG A 186 16.20 -16.42 8.71
C ARG A 186 14.97 -17.14 9.26
N ILE A 187 14.28 -17.91 8.42
CA ILE A 187 13.18 -18.75 8.87
C ILE A 187 13.77 -20.09 9.30
N VAL A 188 13.67 -20.42 10.58
CA VAL A 188 14.19 -21.67 11.15
C VAL A 188 13.03 -22.62 11.39
N ASN A 189 13.07 -23.76 10.68
CA ASN A 189 12.37 -25.01 10.94
C ASN A 189 10.87 -25.06 10.57
N VAL A 190 10.54 -25.81 9.50
CA VAL A 190 9.32 -26.64 9.48
C VAL A 190 9.60 -27.94 8.73
N SER A 191 9.25 -29.05 9.38
CA SER A 191 9.34 -30.43 8.91
C SER A 191 8.67 -30.67 7.55
N ARG A 192 9.47 -31.19 6.60
CA ARG A 192 9.12 -32.01 5.42
C ARG A 192 7.75 -31.68 4.78
N VAL A 193 7.75 -30.81 3.78
CA VAL A 193 6.59 -30.52 2.92
C VAL A 193 6.37 -31.69 1.96
N GLU A 194 5.57 -32.67 2.37
CA GLU A 194 4.99 -33.66 1.46
C GLU A 194 3.57 -33.24 1.09
N LYS A 195 3.33 -33.12 -0.24
CA LYS A 195 2.07 -32.90 -0.98
C LYS A 195 1.54 -31.45 -1.04
N LEU A 196 1.92 -30.77 -2.12
CA LEU A 196 0.98 -29.95 -2.91
C LEU A 196 0.37 -30.86 -3.98
#